data_AF-E5XMU8-F1
#
_entry.id   AF-E5XMU8-F1
#
_cell.length_a   1.000
_cell.length_b   1.000
_cell.length_c   1.000
_cell.angle_alpha   90.00
_cell.angle_beta   90.00
_cell.angle_gamma   90.00
#
_symmetry.space_group_name_H-M   'P 1'
#
loop_
_entity.id
_entity.type
_entity.pdbx_description
1 polymer ?
#
loop_
_entity_poly.entity_id
_entity_poly.type
_entity_poly.pdbx_seq_one_letter_code
_entity_poly.pdbx_strand_id
1 'polypeptide(L)'
;MPTMSTSVVRFPFQTAKTGVKAAAAAAMLGLGYASLVERVAFCLREVTIPVLSPGSRPLRVLHISDLHMTPGQRLKQQWLRELDALEPDFVVDTGDNLAHARAVPAVIQSLGGLLDRPGAFVFGSNDYFGPTPKNPARYLRKNQTKRSHGDPLPWQDLRAAFQERGWVDATHTFHELGVGGVRIAVAGVDDPHLHRDRYEAISSAPGPHVGLRLGLTHSPEPRVLDRFAADGYDLVLAGHTHGGQLRLPGYGAIVTNCGIDRARARGASHWGQRTRLHVSAGLGTSPYAPVRFCCRPEATLLTLVARPSGGEPPIRSSDLPVGIAQPVGD
;
A
#
# COMPACT_ATOMS: atom_id res chain seq x y z
N MET A 1 26.47 72.10 16.19
CA MET A 1 25.47 71.05 15.90
C MET A 1 25.97 70.25 14.70
N PRO A 2 26.27 68.94 14.82
CA PRO A 2 26.61 68.14 13.66
C PRO A 2 25.32 67.58 13.02
N THR A 3 25.26 67.63 11.69
CA THR A 3 24.18 67.04 10.87
C THR A 3 24.36 65.53 10.80
N MET A 4 23.39 64.77 11.32
CA MET A 4 23.33 63.31 11.16
C MET A 4 22.98 62.95 9.71
N SER A 5 23.90 62.25 9.04
CA SER A 5 23.65 61.60 7.75
C SER A 5 22.92 60.27 8.00
N THR A 6 21.70 60.14 7.50
CA THR A 6 20.92 58.90 7.56
C THR A 6 21.26 58.05 6.35
N SER A 7 22.12 57.04 6.52
CA SER A 7 22.39 56.04 5.49
C SER A 7 21.23 55.06 5.41
N VAL A 8 20.40 55.19 4.35
CA VAL A 8 19.38 54.19 4.02
C VAL A 8 20.08 52.93 3.52
N VAL A 9 20.12 51.89 4.34
CA VAL A 9 20.56 50.54 3.93
C VAL A 9 19.55 50.00 2.92
N ARG A 10 19.86 50.14 1.62
CA ARG A 10 19.12 49.45 0.56
C ARG A 10 19.52 47.99 0.57
N PHE A 11 18.67 47.12 1.13
CA PHE A 11 18.80 45.67 0.92
C PHE A 11 18.66 45.36 -0.59
N PRO A 12 19.61 44.61 -1.19
CA PRO A 12 19.60 44.41 -2.62
C PRO A 12 18.47 43.46 -3.01
N PHE A 13 17.44 43.97 -3.70
CA PHE A 13 16.35 43.22 -4.31
C PHE A 13 16.78 42.08 -5.26
N GLN A 14 18.07 41.99 -5.61
CA GLN A 14 18.61 40.98 -6.51
C GLN A 14 18.80 39.60 -5.84
N THR A 15 19.20 39.52 -4.57
CA THR A 15 19.39 38.22 -3.87
C THR A 15 18.08 37.47 -3.67
N ALA A 16 16.99 38.18 -3.40
CA ALA A 16 15.65 37.60 -3.31
C ALA A 16 15.19 36.95 -4.64
N LYS A 17 15.48 37.60 -5.77
CA LYS A 17 15.13 37.07 -7.11
C LYS A 17 15.94 35.83 -7.48
N THR A 18 17.20 35.76 -7.08
CA THR A 18 18.06 34.58 -7.32
C THR A 18 17.62 33.40 -6.46
N GLY A 19 17.26 33.63 -5.19
CA GLY A 19 16.72 32.60 -4.31
C GLY A 19 15.39 32.01 -4.79
N VAL A 20 14.48 32.84 -5.29
CA VAL A 20 13.20 32.38 -5.88
C VAL A 20 13.43 31.52 -7.12
N LYS A 21 14.35 31.91 -8.01
CA LYS A 21 14.69 31.12 -9.21
C LYS A 21 15.30 29.76 -8.85
N ALA A 22 16.19 29.71 -7.87
CA ALA A 22 16.80 28.47 -7.40
C ALA A 22 15.76 27.52 -6.77
N ALA A 23 14.86 28.05 -5.94
CA ALA A 23 13.78 27.27 -5.33
C ALA A 23 12.81 26.71 -6.39
N ALA A 24 12.43 27.52 -7.38
CA ALA A 24 11.60 27.06 -8.49
C ALA A 24 12.29 25.97 -9.32
N ALA A 25 13.58 26.12 -9.61
CA ALA A 25 14.37 25.10 -10.31
C ALA A 25 14.43 23.79 -9.53
N ALA A 26 14.70 23.84 -8.22
CA ALA A 26 14.70 22.66 -7.35
C ALA A 26 13.32 21.96 -7.31
N ALA A 27 12.23 22.73 -7.23
CA ALA A 27 10.87 22.17 -7.26
C ALA A 27 10.56 21.49 -8.60
N MET A 28 10.96 22.08 -9.73
CA MET A 28 10.80 21.46 -11.05
C MET A 28 11.61 20.17 -11.19
N LEU A 29 12.87 20.16 -10.72
CA LEU A 29 13.71 18.96 -10.71
C LEU A 29 13.11 17.87 -9.81
N GLY A 30 12.63 18.25 -8.62
CA GLY A 30 11.97 17.32 -7.69
C GLY A 30 10.69 16.72 -8.29
N LEU A 31 9.87 17.53 -8.94
CA LEU A 31 8.67 17.04 -9.64
C LEU A 31 9.05 16.14 -10.83
N GLY A 32 10.08 16.50 -11.60
CA GLY A 32 10.59 15.67 -12.68
C GLY A 32 11.08 14.31 -12.19
N TYR A 33 11.87 14.29 -11.12
CA TYR A 33 12.31 13.07 -10.45
C TYR A 33 11.13 12.23 -9.97
N ALA A 34 10.19 12.85 -9.25
CA ALA A 34 9.01 12.17 -8.73
C ALA A 34 8.10 11.57 -9.81
N SER A 35 7.98 12.26 -10.95
CA SER A 35 7.07 11.91 -12.04
C SER A 35 7.68 11.02 -13.10
N LEU A 36 9.00 10.92 -13.20
CA LEU A 36 9.68 10.19 -14.27
C LEU A 36 10.60 9.08 -13.75
N VAL A 37 11.23 9.28 -12.59
CA VAL A 37 12.24 8.37 -12.04
C VAL A 37 11.64 7.55 -10.90
N GLU A 38 11.24 8.19 -9.81
CA GLU A 38 10.84 7.47 -8.60
C GLU A 38 9.56 6.67 -8.80
N ARG A 39 8.59 7.18 -9.58
CA ARG A 39 7.34 6.46 -9.88
C ARG A 39 7.50 5.12 -10.61
N VAL A 40 8.68 4.85 -11.19
CA VAL A 40 9.00 3.59 -11.87
C VAL A 40 10.23 2.90 -11.26
N ALA A 41 10.75 3.44 -10.15
CA ALA A 41 11.83 2.82 -9.39
C ALA A 41 11.27 1.71 -8.48
N PHE A 42 10.71 0.66 -9.08
CA PHE A 42 10.12 -0.47 -8.36
C PHE A 42 11.12 -1.09 -7.37
N CYS A 43 10.66 -1.51 -6.20
CA CYS A 43 11.46 -2.26 -5.24
C CYS A 43 10.70 -3.42 -4.60
N LEU A 44 11.44 -4.46 -4.26
CA LEU A 44 10.97 -5.51 -3.38
C LEU A 44 11.25 -5.09 -1.94
N ARG A 45 10.30 -5.29 -1.05
CA ARG A 45 10.52 -5.23 0.39
C ARG A 45 10.37 -6.61 1.00
N GLU A 46 11.22 -6.89 1.97
CA GLU A 46 11.21 -8.15 2.69
C GLU A 46 10.88 -7.86 4.15
N VAL A 47 9.88 -8.55 4.70
CA VAL A 47 9.43 -8.34 6.07
C VAL A 47 9.13 -9.68 6.73
N THR A 48 9.68 -9.89 7.93
CA THR A 48 9.37 -11.07 8.74
C THR A 48 8.29 -10.74 9.77
N ILE A 49 7.23 -11.56 9.85
CA ILE A 49 6.11 -11.33 10.76
C ILE A 49 5.83 -12.60 11.60
N PRO A 50 5.93 -12.53 12.94
CA PRO A 50 5.64 -13.67 13.82
C PRO A 50 4.13 -13.81 14.05
N VAL A 51 3.44 -14.59 13.22
CA VAL A 51 1.97 -14.80 13.28
C VAL A 51 1.55 -16.26 13.23
N LEU A 52 2.43 -17.18 12.81
CA LEU A 52 2.09 -18.59 12.70
C LEU A 52 2.05 -19.27 14.08
N SER A 53 1.33 -20.38 14.17
CA SER A 53 1.35 -21.25 15.35
C SER A 53 2.78 -21.77 15.65
N PRO A 54 3.14 -21.94 16.93
CA PRO A 54 4.42 -22.54 17.32
C PRO A 54 4.70 -23.85 16.58
N GLY A 55 5.95 -24.06 16.14
CA GLY A 55 6.36 -25.24 15.37
C GLY A 55 6.05 -25.17 13.86
N SER A 56 5.37 -24.14 13.38
CA SER A 56 5.15 -23.95 11.94
C SER A 56 6.47 -23.61 11.23
N ARG A 57 6.69 -24.20 10.05
CA ARG A 57 7.76 -23.75 9.14
C ARG A 57 7.45 -22.34 8.62
N PRO A 58 8.48 -21.52 8.29
CA PRO A 58 8.25 -20.23 7.66
C PRO A 58 7.43 -20.37 6.37
N LEU A 59 6.52 -19.42 6.15
CA LEU A 59 5.69 -19.32 4.96
C LEU A 59 5.98 -18.01 4.25
N ARG A 60 6.32 -18.06 2.96
CA ARG A 60 6.63 -16.90 2.14
C ARG A 60 5.39 -16.45 1.38
N VAL A 61 4.88 -15.26 1.72
CA VAL A 61 3.68 -14.68 1.11
C VAL A 61 4.06 -13.45 0.30
N LEU A 62 3.87 -13.49 -1.01
CA LEU A 62 4.05 -12.31 -1.85
C LEU A 62 2.77 -11.47 -1.82
N HIS A 63 2.86 -10.26 -1.30
CA HIS A 63 1.77 -9.30 -1.24
C HIS A 63 1.93 -8.25 -2.35
N ILE A 64 0.98 -8.26 -3.29
CA ILE A 64 0.85 -7.35 -4.41
C ILE A 64 -0.38 -6.48 -4.19
N SER A 65 -0.31 -5.21 -4.59
CA SER A 65 -1.43 -4.29 -4.49
C SER A 65 -1.28 -3.11 -5.44
N ASP A 66 -2.40 -2.48 -5.75
CA ASP A 66 -2.52 -1.20 -6.44
C ASP A 66 -1.68 -1.16 -7.72
N LEU A 67 -1.82 -2.15 -8.61
CA LEU A 67 -1.04 -2.16 -9.85
C LEU A 67 -1.34 -0.93 -10.70
N HIS A 68 -2.59 -0.44 -10.72
CA HIS A 68 -3.08 0.62 -11.61
C HIS A 68 -2.53 0.43 -13.04
N MET A 69 -2.75 -0.77 -13.57
CA MET A 69 -2.13 -1.23 -14.80
C MET A 69 -2.77 -0.53 -16.00
N THR A 70 -1.93 -0.05 -16.91
CA THR A 70 -2.34 0.31 -18.28
C THR A 70 -1.52 -0.51 -19.28
N PRO A 71 -2.04 -0.78 -20.49
CA PRO A 71 -1.37 -1.67 -21.45
C PRO A 71 0.06 -1.29 -21.81
N GLY A 72 0.41 0.00 -21.76
CA GLY A 72 1.73 0.52 -22.16
C GLY A 72 2.83 0.41 -21.11
N GLN A 73 2.55 -0.04 -19.88
CA GLN A 73 3.50 -0.01 -18.76
C GLN A 73 4.52 -1.17 -18.78
N ARG A 74 5.25 -1.35 -19.88
CA ARG A 74 6.15 -2.51 -20.11
C ARG A 74 7.17 -2.76 -18.99
N LEU A 75 7.77 -1.70 -18.44
CA LEU A 75 8.74 -1.82 -17.35
C LEU A 75 8.12 -2.42 -16.08
N LYS A 76 6.91 -1.99 -15.71
CA LYS A 76 6.17 -2.55 -14.57
C LYS A 76 5.80 -4.01 -14.82
N GLN A 77 5.32 -4.30 -16.04
CA GLN A 77 4.94 -5.66 -16.42
C GLN A 77 6.13 -6.62 -16.37
N GLN A 78 7.30 -6.18 -16.85
CA GLN A 78 8.53 -6.96 -16.75
C GLN A 78 8.94 -7.18 -15.29
N TRP A 79 8.99 -6.12 -14.50
CA TRP A 79 9.40 -6.20 -13.10
C TRP A 79 8.47 -7.12 -12.28
N LEU A 80 7.16 -7.08 -12.54
CA LEU A 80 6.19 -8.00 -11.92
C LEU A 80 6.49 -9.47 -12.25
N ARG A 81 6.85 -9.79 -13.49
CA ARG A 81 7.21 -11.16 -13.89
C ARG A 81 8.44 -11.67 -13.17
N GLU A 82 9.40 -10.80 -12.88
CA GLU A 82 10.63 -11.16 -12.16
C GLU A 82 10.37 -11.60 -10.72
N LEU A 83 9.23 -11.19 -10.12
CA LEU A 83 8.84 -11.63 -8.77
C LEU A 83 8.57 -13.14 -8.68
N ASP A 84 8.30 -13.80 -9.81
CA ASP A 84 8.13 -15.26 -9.87
C ASP A 84 9.39 -16.01 -9.40
N ALA A 85 10.58 -15.45 -9.66
CA ALA A 85 11.86 -16.01 -9.23
C ALA A 85 12.05 -15.98 -7.71
N LEU A 86 11.19 -15.27 -6.97
CA LEU A 86 11.20 -15.31 -5.52
C LEU A 86 10.68 -16.63 -4.97
N GLU A 87 9.94 -17.42 -5.76
CA GLU A 87 9.31 -18.67 -5.30
C GLU A 87 8.48 -18.48 -4.02
N PRO A 88 7.48 -17.56 -3.99
CA PRO A 88 6.59 -17.45 -2.84
C PRO A 88 5.77 -18.73 -2.68
N ASP A 89 5.37 -19.09 -1.46
CA ASP A 89 4.44 -20.20 -1.22
C ASP A 89 2.99 -19.80 -1.52
N PHE A 90 2.67 -18.51 -1.32
CA PHE A 90 1.32 -17.94 -1.42
C PHE A 90 1.38 -16.54 -2.03
N VAL A 91 0.41 -16.19 -2.87
CA VAL A 91 0.29 -14.84 -3.44
C VAL A 91 -1.01 -14.18 -2.96
N VAL A 92 -0.91 -12.95 -2.46
CA VAL A 92 -2.06 -12.16 -2.04
C VAL A 92 -2.11 -10.86 -2.84
N ASP A 93 -3.27 -10.60 -3.45
CA ASP A 93 -3.56 -9.37 -4.19
C ASP A 93 -4.65 -8.58 -3.46
N THR A 94 -4.35 -7.37 -3.00
CA THR A 94 -5.33 -6.54 -2.27
C THR A 94 -6.04 -5.50 -3.15
N GLY A 95 -6.04 -5.65 -4.47
CA GLY A 95 -6.89 -4.91 -5.40
C GLY A 95 -6.26 -3.68 -6.04
N ASP A 96 -7.07 -2.90 -6.76
CA ASP A 96 -6.67 -1.75 -7.58
C ASP A 96 -5.71 -2.13 -8.71
N ASN A 97 -6.02 -3.23 -9.40
CA ASN A 97 -5.23 -3.77 -10.48
C ASN A 97 -5.38 -2.97 -11.78
N LEU A 98 -6.58 -2.48 -12.07
CA LEU A 98 -6.91 -1.88 -13.36
C LEU A 98 -6.80 -0.34 -13.34
N ALA A 99 -6.34 0.24 -14.44
CA ALA A 99 -6.44 1.69 -14.70
C ALA A 99 -6.83 2.01 -16.16
N HIS A 100 -7.28 0.99 -16.91
CA HIS A 100 -7.71 1.10 -18.31
C HIS A 100 -8.60 -0.09 -18.69
N ALA A 101 -9.60 0.13 -19.55
CA ALA A 101 -10.52 -0.91 -20.05
C ALA A 101 -9.88 -2.10 -20.80
N ARG A 102 -8.57 -2.04 -21.08
CA ARG A 102 -7.81 -3.09 -21.77
C ARG A 102 -6.67 -3.63 -20.90
N ALA A 103 -6.71 -3.37 -19.60
CA ALA A 103 -5.62 -3.68 -18.68
C ALA A 103 -5.60 -5.14 -18.24
N VAL A 104 -6.72 -5.87 -18.31
CA VAL A 104 -6.80 -7.27 -17.85
C VAL A 104 -5.73 -8.16 -18.48
N PRO A 105 -5.54 -8.21 -19.82
CA PRO A 105 -4.45 -9.00 -20.40
C PRO A 105 -3.07 -8.59 -19.89
N ALA A 106 -2.83 -7.30 -19.68
CA ALA A 106 -1.55 -6.81 -19.17
C ALA A 106 -1.32 -7.25 -17.71
N VAL A 107 -2.35 -7.26 -16.86
CA VAL A 107 -2.26 -7.77 -15.48
C VAL A 107 -1.93 -9.26 -15.49
N ILE A 108 -2.72 -10.07 -16.20
CA ILE A 108 -2.56 -11.54 -16.24
C ILE A 108 -1.18 -11.93 -16.79
N GLN A 109 -0.75 -11.31 -17.89
CA GLN A 109 0.58 -11.58 -18.47
C GLN A 109 1.74 -11.09 -17.59
N SER A 110 1.51 -10.13 -16.70
CA SER A 110 2.54 -9.64 -15.77
C SER A 110 2.68 -10.54 -14.56
N LEU A 111 1.58 -11.10 -14.07
CA LEU A 111 1.61 -12.03 -12.96
C LEU A 111 2.20 -13.38 -13.38
N GLY A 112 1.92 -13.85 -14.61
CA GLY A 112 2.60 -15.01 -15.19
C GLY A 112 2.59 -16.23 -14.26
N GLY A 113 3.78 -16.79 -13.97
CA GLY A 113 3.94 -17.96 -13.08
C GLY A 113 3.49 -17.75 -11.63
N LEU A 114 3.31 -16.49 -11.19
CA LEU A 114 2.69 -16.21 -9.88
C LEU A 114 1.25 -16.73 -9.81
N LEU A 115 0.53 -16.75 -10.94
CA LEU A 115 -0.84 -17.27 -10.99
C LEU A 115 -0.90 -18.79 -10.85
N ASP A 116 0.20 -19.50 -11.08
CA ASP A 116 0.26 -20.96 -10.94
C ASP A 116 0.47 -21.40 -9.46
N ARG A 117 0.58 -20.42 -8.56
CA ARG A 117 0.68 -20.64 -7.11
C ARG A 117 -0.66 -20.44 -6.41
N PRO A 118 -0.87 -21.06 -5.24
CA PRO A 118 -2.02 -20.74 -4.41
C PRO A 118 -2.09 -19.23 -4.17
N GLY A 119 -3.28 -18.65 -4.32
CA GLY A 119 -3.46 -17.22 -4.14
C GLY A 119 -4.84 -16.83 -3.64
N ALA A 120 -4.94 -15.61 -3.13
CA ALA A 120 -6.20 -15.02 -2.72
C ALA A 120 -6.24 -13.53 -3.04
N PHE A 121 -7.44 -13.00 -3.28
CA PHE A 121 -7.59 -11.60 -3.64
C PHE A 121 -8.89 -10.96 -3.13
N VAL A 122 -8.88 -9.63 -3.09
CA VAL A 122 -10.06 -8.76 -2.95
C VAL A 122 -9.98 -7.63 -3.98
N PHE A 123 -11.10 -6.93 -4.23
CA PHE A 123 -11.13 -5.82 -5.18
C PHE A 123 -10.93 -4.45 -4.51
N GLY A 124 -10.33 -3.54 -5.27
CA GLY A 124 -10.24 -2.12 -4.95
C GLY A 124 -11.12 -1.25 -5.85
N SER A 125 -11.27 0.03 -5.50
CA SER A 125 -12.10 0.98 -6.24
C SER A 125 -11.77 1.08 -7.73
N ASN A 126 -10.48 1.03 -8.09
CA ASN A 126 -9.99 1.18 -9.46
C ASN A 126 -10.10 -0.11 -10.27
N ASP A 127 -10.45 -1.24 -9.64
CA ASP A 127 -10.88 -2.41 -10.42
C ASP A 127 -12.25 -2.16 -11.03
N TYR A 128 -13.16 -1.53 -10.29
CA TYR A 128 -14.52 -1.25 -10.76
C TYR A 128 -14.60 -0.06 -11.71
N PHE A 129 -13.84 0.99 -11.46
CA PHE A 129 -14.03 2.28 -12.13
C PHE A 129 -12.72 2.84 -12.67
N GLY A 130 -12.78 3.34 -13.90
CA GLY A 130 -11.66 3.96 -14.58
C GLY A 130 -11.18 5.24 -13.89
N PRO A 131 -9.91 5.62 -14.10
CA PRO A 131 -9.38 6.85 -13.55
C PRO A 131 -10.06 8.06 -14.22
N THR A 132 -10.24 9.13 -13.45
CA THR A 132 -10.75 10.42 -13.94
C THR A 132 -9.78 11.54 -13.58
N PRO A 133 -9.60 12.57 -14.44
CA PRO A 133 -8.86 13.76 -14.05
C PRO A 133 -9.49 14.39 -12.80
N LYS A 134 -8.69 14.59 -11.75
CA LYS A 134 -9.14 15.33 -10.56
C LYS A 134 -8.68 16.78 -10.70
N ASN A 135 -9.60 17.73 -10.51
CA ASN A 135 -9.26 19.15 -10.52
C ASN A 135 -8.47 19.51 -9.24
N PRO A 136 -7.21 19.98 -9.33
CA PRO A 136 -6.43 20.36 -8.15
C PRO A 136 -7.07 21.49 -7.33
N ALA A 137 -7.80 22.41 -7.98
CA ALA A 137 -8.53 23.49 -7.31
C ALA A 137 -9.69 22.99 -6.44
N ARG A 138 -10.07 21.71 -6.55
CA ARG A 138 -11.06 21.08 -5.67
C ARG A 138 -10.59 21.05 -4.21
N TYR A 139 -9.27 21.00 -3.95
CA TYR A 139 -8.72 21.12 -2.59
C TYR A 139 -9.00 22.49 -1.94
N LEU A 140 -9.27 23.53 -2.73
CA LEU A 140 -9.58 24.88 -2.24
C LEU A 140 -11.07 25.08 -1.96
N ARG A 141 -11.94 24.13 -2.31
CA ARG A 141 -13.40 24.20 -2.13
C ARG A 141 -13.83 23.19 -1.07
N LYS A 142 -14.12 23.68 0.15
CA LYS A 142 -14.35 22.86 1.37
C LYS A 142 -15.60 21.97 1.37
N ASN A 143 -16.53 22.13 0.44
CA ASN A 143 -17.81 21.39 0.46
C ASN A 143 -18.11 20.79 -0.90
N GLN A 144 -17.73 19.53 -1.14
CA GLN A 144 -18.45 18.65 -2.07
C GLN A 144 -18.40 17.19 -1.64
N THR A 145 -19.58 16.56 -1.59
CA THR A 145 -19.86 15.20 -1.12
C THR A 145 -19.97 14.17 -2.25
N LYS A 146 -19.89 14.58 -3.53
CA LYS A 146 -20.11 13.68 -4.67
C LYS A 146 -18.78 13.16 -5.23
N ARG A 147 -18.53 11.86 -5.05
CA ARG A 147 -17.43 11.15 -5.72
C ARG A 147 -17.77 10.99 -7.21
N SER A 148 -16.83 11.37 -8.06
CA SER A 148 -16.92 11.10 -9.50
C SER A 148 -16.16 9.80 -9.76
N HIS A 149 -16.86 8.81 -10.31
CA HIS A 149 -16.27 7.58 -10.80
C HIS A 149 -16.09 7.69 -12.32
N GLY A 150 -15.04 7.09 -12.86
CA GLY A 150 -14.88 6.95 -14.30
C GLY A 150 -15.74 5.82 -14.85
N ASP A 151 -15.54 5.53 -16.13
CA ASP A 151 -16.26 4.45 -16.80
C ASP A 151 -16.02 3.10 -16.10
N PRO A 152 -17.02 2.20 -16.06
CA PRO A 152 -16.84 0.87 -15.54
C PRO A 152 -15.69 0.13 -16.24
N LEU A 153 -14.89 -0.58 -15.46
CA LEU A 153 -13.78 -1.41 -15.95
C LEU A 153 -14.16 -2.90 -15.93
N PRO A 154 -13.46 -3.75 -16.72
CA PRO A 154 -13.76 -5.18 -16.85
C PRO A 154 -13.25 -6.00 -15.64
N TRP A 155 -13.70 -5.65 -14.43
CA TRP A 155 -13.33 -6.35 -13.19
C TRP A 155 -13.84 -7.79 -13.16
N GLN A 156 -14.93 -8.10 -13.86
CA GLN A 156 -15.48 -9.46 -13.97
C GLN A 156 -14.54 -10.37 -14.77
N ASP A 157 -13.94 -9.86 -15.84
CA ASP A 157 -12.94 -10.59 -16.63
C ASP A 157 -11.68 -10.84 -15.78
N LEU A 158 -11.27 -9.85 -14.98
CA LEU A 158 -10.17 -10.02 -14.03
C LEU A 158 -10.48 -11.09 -12.98
N ARG A 159 -11.68 -11.03 -12.37
CA ARG A 159 -12.17 -12.04 -11.41
C ARG A 159 -12.10 -13.44 -12.02
N ALA A 160 -12.67 -13.61 -13.21
CA ALA A 160 -12.71 -14.89 -13.90
C ALA A 160 -11.29 -15.40 -14.15
N ALA A 161 -10.39 -14.57 -14.65
CA ALA A 161 -9.01 -14.96 -14.92
C ALA A 161 -8.23 -15.39 -13.66
N PHE A 162 -8.46 -14.73 -12.51
CA PHE A 162 -7.88 -15.18 -11.23
C PHE A 162 -8.47 -16.50 -10.74
N GLN A 163 -9.80 -16.64 -10.80
CA GLN A 163 -10.49 -17.86 -10.36
C GLN A 163 -10.18 -19.07 -11.25
N GLU A 164 -10.02 -18.88 -12.56
CA GLU A 164 -9.59 -19.92 -13.51
C GLU A 164 -8.19 -20.46 -13.17
N ARG A 165 -7.37 -19.66 -12.48
CA ARG A 165 -6.04 -20.04 -11.96
C ARG A 165 -6.09 -20.61 -10.54
N GLY A 166 -7.28 -20.80 -9.99
CA GLY A 166 -7.48 -21.36 -8.66
C GLY A 166 -7.25 -20.38 -7.52
N TRP A 167 -7.11 -19.08 -7.80
CA TRP A 167 -7.06 -18.07 -6.75
C TRP A 167 -8.42 -17.91 -6.09
N VAL A 168 -8.39 -17.76 -4.76
CA VAL A 168 -9.57 -17.56 -3.94
C VAL A 168 -10.02 -16.09 -4.02
N ASP A 169 -11.25 -15.87 -4.48
CA ASP A 169 -11.92 -14.58 -4.28
C ASP A 169 -12.41 -14.52 -2.83
N ALA A 170 -11.73 -13.72 -2.00
CA ALA A 170 -12.06 -13.56 -0.59
C ALA A 170 -13.15 -12.49 -0.35
N THR A 171 -13.68 -11.87 -1.40
CA THR A 171 -14.63 -10.77 -1.30
C THR A 171 -15.95 -11.20 -0.66
N HIS A 172 -16.11 -10.91 0.63
CA HIS A 172 -17.26 -11.29 1.47
C HIS A 172 -17.41 -12.79 1.68
N THR A 173 -16.32 -13.54 1.59
CA THR A 173 -16.33 -14.99 1.69
C THR A 173 -15.29 -15.46 2.69
N PHE A 174 -15.47 -16.71 3.15
CA PHE A 174 -14.53 -17.41 4.01
C PHE A 174 -14.02 -18.66 3.29
N HIS A 175 -12.70 -18.86 3.32
CA HIS A 175 -12.05 -19.99 2.69
C HIS A 175 -10.96 -20.57 3.60
N GLU A 176 -10.87 -21.89 3.66
CA GLU A 176 -9.71 -22.57 4.24
C GLU A 176 -8.89 -23.21 3.12
N LEU A 177 -7.57 -23.02 3.18
CA LEU A 177 -6.63 -23.66 2.26
C LEU A 177 -5.36 -24.08 2.99
N GLY A 178 -4.76 -25.17 2.53
CA GLY A 178 -3.44 -25.62 2.99
C GLY A 178 -2.35 -25.02 2.10
N VAL A 179 -1.47 -24.19 2.66
CA VAL A 179 -0.32 -23.65 1.93
C VAL A 179 0.92 -23.82 2.77
N GLY A 180 1.97 -24.38 2.17
CA GLY A 180 3.21 -24.60 2.90
C GLY A 180 3.04 -25.51 4.14
N GLY A 181 2.07 -26.43 4.16
CA GLY A 181 1.74 -27.23 5.35
C GLY A 181 1.06 -26.46 6.49
N VAL A 182 0.76 -25.17 6.30
CA VAL A 182 -0.04 -24.36 7.21
C VAL A 182 -1.48 -24.33 6.71
N ARG A 183 -2.44 -24.61 7.59
CA ARG A 183 -3.87 -24.38 7.30
C ARG A 183 -4.18 -22.90 7.50
N ILE A 184 -4.55 -22.20 6.44
CA ILE A 184 -4.84 -20.77 6.45
C ILE A 184 -6.34 -20.59 6.29
N ALA A 185 -6.96 -19.85 7.22
CA ALA A 185 -8.28 -19.28 7.02
C ALA A 185 -8.11 -17.90 6.40
N VAL A 186 -8.71 -17.69 5.23
CA VAL A 186 -8.75 -16.40 4.54
C VAL A 186 -10.18 -15.90 4.54
N ALA A 187 -10.37 -14.66 4.94
CA ALA A 187 -11.61 -13.93 4.71
C ALA A 187 -11.30 -12.52 4.28
N GLY A 188 -12.17 -11.95 3.47
CA GLY A 188 -11.98 -10.61 2.96
C GLY A 188 -13.27 -9.82 2.85
N VAL A 189 -13.08 -8.52 2.74
CA VAL A 189 -14.13 -7.57 2.39
C VAL A 189 -13.80 -6.92 1.06
N ASP A 190 -14.83 -6.48 0.34
CA ASP A 190 -14.66 -5.57 -0.80
C ASP A 190 -14.21 -4.19 -0.31
N ASP A 191 -14.07 -3.22 -1.21
CA ASP A 191 -13.46 -1.93 -0.90
C ASP A 191 -14.24 -1.09 0.14
N PRO A 192 -13.67 -0.86 1.35
CA PRO A 192 -14.26 0.02 2.35
C PRO A 192 -14.28 1.49 1.93
N HIS A 193 -13.40 1.91 1.01
CA HIS A 193 -13.40 3.25 0.45
C HIS A 193 -14.66 3.50 -0.37
N LEU A 194 -15.22 2.47 -1.02
CA LEU A 194 -16.50 2.52 -1.71
C LEU A 194 -17.71 2.19 -0.81
N HIS A 195 -17.49 1.92 0.48
CA HIS A 195 -18.52 1.41 1.39
C HIS A 195 -19.14 0.08 0.91
N ARG A 196 -18.34 -0.76 0.27
CA ARG A 196 -18.76 -2.07 -0.24
C ARG A 196 -18.41 -3.23 0.67
N ASP A 197 -17.73 -2.98 1.78
CA ASP A 197 -17.06 -3.97 2.61
C ASP A 197 -17.94 -5.01 3.30
N ARG A 198 -19.24 -4.73 3.55
CA ARG A 198 -20.24 -5.67 4.11
C ARG A 198 -19.65 -6.74 5.03
N TYR A 199 -18.94 -6.29 6.06
CA TYR A 199 -18.15 -7.17 6.92
C TYR A 199 -19.02 -8.25 7.59
N GLU A 200 -20.31 -8.01 7.78
CA GLU A 200 -21.29 -8.97 8.31
C GLU A 200 -21.32 -10.29 7.53
N ALA A 201 -20.92 -10.30 6.26
CA ALA A 201 -20.84 -11.52 5.46
C ALA A 201 -19.73 -12.48 5.92
N ILE A 202 -18.74 -11.99 6.68
CA ILE A 202 -17.59 -12.75 7.17
C ILE A 202 -17.46 -12.71 8.70
N SER A 203 -18.47 -12.22 9.42
CA SER A 203 -18.40 -11.99 10.87
C SER A 203 -18.40 -13.27 11.73
N SER A 204 -18.40 -14.45 11.11
CA SER A 204 -18.14 -15.71 11.82
C SER A 204 -16.64 -15.86 12.04
N ALA A 205 -16.22 -16.01 13.30
CA ALA A 205 -14.82 -16.22 13.65
C ALA A 205 -14.23 -17.40 12.85
N PRO A 206 -13.00 -17.28 12.33
CA PRO A 206 -12.35 -18.38 11.64
C PRO A 206 -12.23 -19.61 12.55
N GLY A 207 -12.50 -20.79 12.00
CA GLY A 207 -12.56 -22.05 12.75
C GLY A 207 -11.37 -22.26 13.72
N PRO A 208 -11.55 -23.02 14.80
CA PRO A 208 -10.58 -23.10 15.90
C PRO A 208 -9.25 -23.79 15.55
N HIS A 209 -9.14 -24.46 14.39
CA HIS A 209 -8.03 -25.35 14.04
C HIS A 209 -7.17 -24.87 12.86
N VAL A 210 -7.02 -23.55 12.70
CA VAL A 210 -6.17 -22.95 11.66
C VAL A 210 -4.83 -22.46 12.21
N GLY A 211 -3.78 -22.57 11.39
CA GLY A 211 -2.42 -22.09 11.70
C GLY A 211 -2.20 -20.61 11.42
N LEU A 212 -3.10 -19.98 10.67
CA LEU A 212 -3.11 -18.55 10.37
C LEU A 212 -4.55 -18.08 10.05
N ARG A 213 -5.01 -17.02 10.71
CA ARG A 213 -6.21 -16.26 10.33
C ARG A 213 -5.81 -14.99 9.55
N LEU A 214 -6.09 -14.97 8.26
CA LEU A 214 -5.71 -13.90 7.33
C LEU A 214 -6.93 -13.09 6.90
N GLY A 215 -6.93 -11.80 7.21
CA GLY A 215 -7.94 -10.83 6.78
C GLY A 215 -7.47 -10.06 5.56
N LEU A 216 -8.33 -9.90 4.55
CA LEU A 216 -8.03 -9.12 3.35
C LEU A 216 -9.00 -7.93 3.23
N THR A 217 -8.45 -6.74 2.96
CA THR A 217 -9.25 -5.54 2.65
C THR A 217 -8.45 -4.66 1.71
N HIS A 218 -9.09 -4.02 0.73
CA HIS A 218 -8.34 -3.08 -0.10
C HIS A 218 -7.93 -1.83 0.70
N SER A 219 -8.91 -1.12 1.27
CA SER A 219 -8.65 0.07 2.08
C SER A 219 -8.51 -0.27 3.56
N PRO A 220 -7.45 0.17 4.27
CA PRO A 220 -7.26 -0.12 5.69
C PRO A 220 -8.06 0.85 6.56
N GLU A 221 -9.39 0.87 6.41
CA GLU A 221 -10.27 1.73 7.21
C GLU A 221 -10.38 1.21 8.66
N PRO A 222 -10.18 2.07 9.68
CA PRO A 222 -10.22 1.65 11.09
C PRO A 222 -11.47 0.85 11.47
N ARG A 223 -12.64 1.26 10.99
CA ARG A 223 -13.92 0.57 11.24
C ARG A 223 -13.97 -0.90 10.77
N VAL A 224 -13.16 -1.26 9.78
CA VAL A 224 -13.02 -2.63 9.26
C VAL A 224 -11.91 -3.37 10.02
N LEU A 225 -10.77 -2.69 10.23
CA LEU A 225 -9.64 -3.24 10.97
C LEU A 225 -10.01 -3.60 12.42
N ASP A 226 -10.83 -2.77 13.07
CA ASP A 226 -11.34 -3.01 14.42
C ASP A 226 -12.13 -4.31 14.51
N ARG A 227 -12.90 -4.63 13.46
CA ARG A 227 -13.68 -5.87 13.40
C ARG A 227 -12.79 -7.09 13.14
N PHE A 228 -11.83 -7.00 12.22
CA PHE A 228 -10.84 -8.07 12.05
C PHE A 228 -10.06 -8.34 13.34
N ALA A 229 -9.68 -7.30 14.08
CA ALA A 229 -9.01 -7.48 15.36
C ALA A 229 -9.93 -8.07 16.43
N ALA A 230 -11.19 -7.64 16.50
CA ALA A 230 -12.18 -8.19 17.43
C ALA A 230 -12.46 -9.69 17.16
N ASP A 231 -12.49 -10.10 15.90
CA ASP A 231 -12.71 -11.49 15.48
C ASP A 231 -11.43 -12.35 15.56
N GLY A 232 -10.32 -11.77 16.03
CA GLY A 232 -9.09 -12.49 16.34
C GLY A 232 -8.24 -12.87 15.13
N TYR A 233 -8.31 -12.11 14.04
CA TYR A 233 -7.42 -12.30 12.89
C TYR A 233 -5.96 -12.03 13.28
N ASP A 234 -5.05 -12.88 12.80
CA ASP A 234 -3.63 -12.81 13.15
C ASP A 234 -2.89 -11.76 12.31
N LEU A 235 -3.25 -11.69 11.02
CA LEU A 235 -2.67 -10.78 10.05
C LEU A 235 -3.77 -10.21 9.15
N VAL A 236 -3.76 -8.90 8.94
CA VAL A 236 -4.58 -8.22 7.93
C VAL A 236 -3.66 -7.62 6.86
N LEU A 237 -3.98 -7.87 5.59
CA LEU A 237 -3.28 -7.32 4.45
C LEU A 237 -4.17 -6.30 3.73
N ALA A 238 -3.58 -5.14 3.42
CA ALA A 238 -4.27 -4.06 2.74
C ALA A 238 -3.37 -3.25 1.78
N GLY A 239 -4.00 -2.45 0.93
CA GLY A 239 -3.39 -1.55 -0.05
C GLY A 239 -3.90 -0.12 0.10
N HIS A 240 -4.33 0.48 -1.02
CA HIS A 240 -5.08 1.74 -1.15
C HIS A 240 -4.31 3.03 -0.85
N THR A 241 -3.43 3.02 0.14
CA THR A 241 -2.78 4.25 0.62
C THR A 241 -1.68 4.73 -0.32
N HIS A 242 -1.18 3.86 -1.21
CA HIS A 242 0.03 4.05 -2.00
C HIS A 242 1.27 4.45 -1.16
N GLY A 243 1.28 4.09 0.12
CA GLY A 243 2.29 4.53 1.10
C GLY A 243 2.29 6.04 1.39
N GLY A 244 1.20 6.70 1.04
CA GLY A 244 0.99 8.14 1.06
C GLY A 244 1.38 8.85 -0.24
N GLN A 245 2.01 8.13 -1.19
CA GLN A 245 2.46 8.56 -2.51
C GLN A 245 3.48 9.72 -2.53
N LEU A 246 3.21 10.80 -1.79
CA LEU A 246 4.10 11.92 -1.50
C LEU A 246 4.43 11.91 -0.01
N ARG A 247 5.72 11.76 0.31
CA ARG A 247 6.23 11.76 1.67
C ARG A 247 7.25 12.86 1.86
N LEU A 248 7.22 13.47 3.04
CA LEU A 248 8.26 14.39 3.48
C LEU A 248 9.31 13.62 4.28
N PRO A 249 10.62 13.79 4.00
CA PRO A 249 11.68 13.21 4.81
C PRO A 249 11.51 13.58 6.29
N GLY A 250 11.62 12.61 7.19
CA GLY A 250 11.43 12.80 8.64
C GLY A 250 9.97 12.93 9.12
N TYR A 251 9.01 13.24 8.25
CA TYR A 251 7.59 13.40 8.62
C TYR A 251 6.71 12.24 8.14
N GLY A 252 7.02 11.66 6.98
CA GLY A 252 6.25 10.56 6.40
C GLY A 252 5.14 11.03 5.44
N ALA A 253 4.06 10.24 5.36
CA ALA A 253 2.96 10.48 4.42
C ALA A 253 2.26 11.83 4.67
N ILE A 254 2.09 12.64 3.62
CA ILE A 254 1.34 13.90 3.74
C ILE A 254 -0.16 13.59 3.87
N VAL A 255 -0.64 12.65 3.05
CA VAL A 255 -2.02 12.17 3.02
C VAL A 255 -2.03 10.64 2.95
N THR A 256 -3.09 10.01 3.47
CA THR A 256 -3.30 8.55 3.42
C THR A 256 -4.49 8.16 2.54
N ASN A 257 -5.41 9.09 2.28
CA ASN A 257 -6.65 8.90 1.52
C ASN A 257 -7.63 7.87 2.12
N CYS A 258 -7.51 7.56 3.40
CA CYS A 258 -8.47 6.80 4.22
C CYS A 258 -8.33 7.20 5.70
N GLY A 259 -9.09 6.56 6.59
CA GLY A 259 -9.08 6.85 8.03
C GLY A 259 -7.81 6.42 8.80
N ILE A 260 -6.86 5.72 8.17
CA ILE A 260 -5.64 5.27 8.84
C ILE A 260 -4.68 6.43 9.14
N ASP A 261 -3.94 6.31 10.25
CA ASP A 261 -2.85 7.24 10.55
C ASP A 261 -1.68 7.11 9.57
N ARG A 262 -0.89 8.19 9.48
CA ARG A 262 0.23 8.30 8.55
C ARG A 262 1.38 7.33 8.83
N ALA A 263 1.57 6.91 10.09
CA ALA A 263 2.65 6.02 10.45
C ALA A 263 2.40 4.61 9.90
N ARG A 264 1.14 4.20 9.84
CA ARG A 264 0.70 2.90 9.28
C ARG A 264 0.27 2.96 7.82
N ALA A 265 0.60 4.04 7.10
CA ALA A 265 0.30 4.16 5.68
C ALA A 265 1.08 3.18 4.79
N ARG A 266 2.19 2.57 5.25
CA ARG A 266 2.89 1.48 4.54
C ARG A 266 3.66 0.58 5.49
N GLY A 267 3.92 -0.65 5.07
CA GLY A 267 4.73 -1.64 5.78
C GLY A 267 3.97 -2.36 6.89
N ALA A 268 4.70 -3.17 7.64
CA ALA A 268 4.15 -3.92 8.76
C ALA A 268 3.98 -3.04 10.02
N SER A 269 2.90 -3.28 10.74
CA SER A 269 2.52 -2.60 11.97
C SER A 269 1.59 -3.48 12.82
N HIS A 270 1.09 -2.95 13.93
CA HIS A 270 0.05 -3.57 14.74
C HIS A 270 -1.28 -2.84 14.59
N TRP A 271 -2.37 -3.61 14.70
CA TRP A 271 -3.71 -3.11 14.93
C TRP A 271 -4.30 -3.79 16.17
N GLY A 272 -4.65 -3.01 17.20
CA GLY A 272 -4.96 -3.55 18.51
C GLY A 272 -3.77 -4.27 19.15
N GLN A 273 -4.05 -5.19 20.07
CA GLN A 273 -3.00 -5.88 20.84
C GLN A 273 -2.33 -7.01 20.06
N ARG A 274 -3.10 -7.79 19.29
CA ARG A 274 -2.61 -9.05 18.69
C ARG A 274 -2.46 -9.03 17.18
N THR A 275 -3.34 -8.33 16.48
CA THR A 275 -3.42 -8.39 15.02
C THR A 275 -2.25 -7.63 14.39
N ARG A 276 -1.54 -8.30 13.50
CA ARG A 276 -0.55 -7.67 12.63
C ARG A 276 -1.27 -7.06 11.45
N LEU A 277 -0.79 -5.92 10.98
CA LEU A 277 -1.29 -5.25 9.79
C LEU A 277 -0.11 -5.04 8.85
N HIS A 278 -0.28 -5.35 7.56
CA HIS A 278 0.64 -4.88 6.54
C HIS A 278 -0.11 -4.11 5.45
N VAL A 279 0.27 -2.84 5.28
CA VAL A 279 -0.25 -1.98 4.21
C VAL A 279 0.80 -1.88 3.11
N SER A 280 0.47 -2.32 1.90
CA SER A 280 1.35 -2.19 0.73
C SER A 280 1.43 -0.72 0.28
N ALA A 281 2.62 -0.25 -0.13
CA ALA A 281 2.72 1.05 -0.80
C ALA A 281 2.32 0.99 -2.28
N GLY A 282 2.00 -0.20 -2.79
CA GLY A 282 1.45 -0.42 -4.13
C GLY A 282 2.45 -0.19 -5.27
N LEU A 283 2.18 -0.77 -6.44
CA LEU A 283 3.07 -0.66 -7.61
C LEU A 283 2.69 0.46 -8.57
N GLY A 284 1.47 0.97 -8.45
CA GLY A 284 0.86 1.88 -9.39
C GLY A 284 0.73 3.31 -8.90
N THR A 285 0.24 4.13 -9.81
CA THR A 285 -0.27 5.47 -9.56
C THR A 285 -1.44 5.70 -10.50
N SER A 286 -2.38 6.55 -10.14
CA SER A 286 -3.40 7.00 -11.08
C SER A 286 -2.75 7.63 -12.31
N PRO A 287 -3.19 7.33 -13.55
CA PRO A 287 -2.67 7.98 -14.76
C PRO A 287 -2.75 9.52 -14.75
N TYR A 288 -3.67 10.10 -13.95
CA TYR A 288 -3.82 11.56 -13.82
C TYR A 288 -3.03 12.17 -12.66
N ALA A 289 -2.41 11.36 -11.81
CA ALA A 289 -1.52 11.82 -10.74
C ALA A 289 -0.27 10.93 -10.65
N PRO A 290 0.55 10.86 -11.71
CA PRO A 290 1.62 9.86 -11.82
C PRO A 290 2.91 10.33 -11.12
N VAL A 291 2.82 10.66 -9.83
CA VAL A 291 3.92 11.25 -9.05
C VAL A 291 4.17 10.42 -7.79
N ARG A 292 5.42 10.08 -7.50
CA ARG A 292 5.83 9.47 -6.21
C ARG A 292 7.06 10.18 -5.69
N PHE A 293 7.08 10.56 -4.42
CA PHE A 293 8.24 11.22 -3.81
C PHE A 293 8.54 10.66 -2.42
N CYS A 294 9.78 10.20 -2.22
CA CYS A 294 10.22 9.44 -1.04
C CYS A 294 9.34 8.21 -0.74
N CYS A 295 8.70 7.66 -1.76
CA CYS A 295 7.74 6.56 -1.70
C CYS A 295 7.74 5.75 -3.01
N ARG A 296 8.87 5.08 -3.26
CA ARG A 296 9.02 4.11 -4.35
C ARG A 296 7.84 3.12 -4.40
N PRO A 297 7.38 2.74 -5.61
CA PRO A 297 6.40 1.69 -5.77
C PRO A 297 7.00 0.34 -5.33
N GLU A 298 6.23 -0.48 -4.62
CA GLU A 298 6.74 -1.69 -3.99
C GLU A 298 5.78 -2.88 -4.09
N ALA A 299 6.35 -4.08 -4.15
CA ALA A 299 5.70 -5.32 -3.70
C ALA A 299 6.43 -5.81 -2.44
N THR A 300 5.76 -6.59 -1.60
CA THR A 300 6.37 -7.10 -0.37
C THR A 300 6.37 -8.61 -0.34
N LEU A 301 7.55 -9.21 -0.11
CA LEU A 301 7.67 -10.61 0.30
C LEU A 301 7.62 -10.67 1.83
N LEU A 302 6.54 -11.23 2.36
CA LEU A 302 6.36 -11.47 3.78
C LEU A 302 6.85 -12.86 4.14
N THR A 303 7.76 -12.98 5.09
CA THR A 303 8.15 -14.26 5.69
C THR A 303 7.39 -14.40 7.00
N LEU A 304 6.29 -15.15 6.97
CA LEU A 304 5.50 -15.43 8.17
C LEU A 304 6.19 -16.54 8.95
N VAL A 305 6.44 -16.30 10.24
CA VAL A 305 7.15 -17.25 11.12
C VAL A 305 6.30 -17.59 12.34
N ALA A 306 6.67 -18.69 13.00
CA ALA A 306 6.07 -19.07 14.27
C ALA A 306 6.23 -17.96 15.32
N ARG A 307 5.16 -17.70 16.09
CA ARG A 307 5.27 -16.85 17.28
C ARG A 307 6.24 -17.48 18.28
N PRO A 308 7.07 -16.67 18.98
CA PRO A 308 7.93 -17.19 20.04
C PRO A 308 7.11 -17.98 21.07
N SER A 309 7.63 -19.14 21.49
CA SER A 309 7.03 -19.94 22.55
C SER A 309 7.30 -19.27 23.90
N GLY A 310 6.47 -18.30 24.28
CA GLY A 310 6.58 -17.56 25.54
C GLY A 310 5.81 -16.24 25.42
N GLY A 311 5.02 -15.89 26.44
CA GLY A 311 4.29 -14.62 26.48
C GLY A 311 5.19 -13.44 26.12
N GLU A 312 4.60 -12.48 25.41
CA GLU A 312 5.26 -11.30 24.82
C GLU A 312 6.34 -10.72 25.75
N PRO A 313 7.62 -10.62 25.32
CA PRO A 313 8.61 -9.92 26.12
C PRO A 313 8.21 -8.44 26.21
N PRO A 314 8.39 -7.76 27.36
CA PRO A 314 8.05 -6.36 27.50
C PRO A 314 8.82 -5.52 26.47
N ILE A 315 8.10 -4.60 25.84
CA ILE A 315 8.62 -3.64 24.85
C ILE A 315 9.89 -2.99 25.42
N ARG A 316 11.05 -3.29 24.81
CA ARG A 316 12.28 -2.54 25.10
C ARG A 316 12.25 -1.24 24.32
N SER A 317 12.53 -0.14 24.99
CA SER A 317 12.53 1.23 24.48
C SER A 317 13.58 1.54 23.39
N SER A 318 14.26 0.51 22.84
CA SER A 318 15.34 0.65 21.86
C SER A 318 14.88 0.63 20.40
N ASP A 319 13.60 0.36 20.11
CA ASP A 319 13.07 0.27 18.73
C ASP A 319 12.34 1.55 18.25
N LEU A 320 12.58 2.68 18.91
CA LEU A 320 12.18 3.98 18.38
C LEU A 320 13.15 4.40 17.26
N PRO A 321 12.65 4.98 16.14
CA PRO A 321 13.52 5.40 15.04
C PRO A 321 14.51 6.47 15.53
N VAL A 322 15.81 6.17 15.37
CA VAL A 322 16.92 7.09 15.62
C VAL A 322 16.76 8.31 14.74
N GLY A 323 16.48 9.44 15.36
CA GLY A 323 16.52 10.77 14.76
C GLY A 323 17.57 11.62 15.45
N ILE A 324 18.43 12.21 14.62
CA ILE A 324 19.33 13.35 14.88
C ILE A 324 20.72 12.97 15.41
N ALA A 325 21.69 13.11 14.49
CA ALA A 325 23.11 13.21 14.76
C ALA A 325 23.39 14.36 15.75
N GLN A 326 24.10 14.06 16.84
CA GLN A 326 24.79 15.05 17.65
C GLN A 326 26.18 15.28 17.02
N PRO A 327 26.65 16.53 16.86
CA PRO A 327 28.06 16.76 16.56
C PRO A 327 28.88 16.50 17.84
N VAL A 328 29.98 15.78 17.69
CA VAL A 328 31.05 15.68 18.69
C VAL A 328 32.01 16.84 18.45
N GLY A 329 32.41 17.53 19.52
CA GLY A 329 33.59 18.39 19.53
C GLY A 329 33.56 19.46 20.61
N ASP A 330 34.20 19.14 21.75
CA ASP A 330 34.90 19.94 22.76
C ASP A 330 34.41 21.36 23.15
#